data_AF-A0AAW6IML8-F1
#
_entry.id   AF-A0AAW6IML8-F1
#
_cell.length_a   1.000
_cell.length_b   1.000
_cell.length_c   1.000
_cell.angle_alpha   90.00
_cell.angle_beta   90.00
_cell.angle_gamma   90.00
#
_symmetry.space_group_name_H-M   'P 1'
#
loop_
_entity.id
_entity.type
_entity.pdbx_description
1 polymer ?
#
loop_
_entity_poly.entity_id
_entity_poly.type
_entity_poly.pdbx_seq_one_letter_code
_entity_poly.pdbx_strand_id
1 'polypeptide(L)'
;FETDELKGLCEDGDTRSIRYINHENGGKVFKMKAGKLYRSLILETEFGKTLPEQIVTYLCEEFSADWQTYTTGQLPKNRLCVDKNFEKIYSSSSCMGDFHSCMVDRKLHYFYTNSVDASAAYLINEEGKVTARCVIYNKVTDQDGKIWRLAERQYATDENNSLKRALIDALIKGGHIDGYKKVGAGCGDSRAFVDLEENSLSDRKFRIECDLDWDDTLSYQDSFKWYNESKGTADNYGSGDIALDITDGSLNGEEEYDDFHEYNCRETTTVYYHGQEYYCDVENLGEFTWIEQLEEYHHDSDVLSCSECEEDFLKEDKYYSEITEEDYCCEECRKKAEQEYKKENWHYSDYDEEYYEHAEDIIIYRVWNNILCEYERKTISVESAQRLLEAEELHKLNGKLYDGIDEETGLPYAYEMNEINV
;
A
#
# COMPACT_ATOMS: atom_id res chain seq x y z
N PHE A 1 -34.50 -8.49 43.83
CA PHE A 1 -34.28 -8.17 42.40
C PHE A 1 -34.16 -6.66 42.26
N GLU A 2 -33.31 -6.18 41.36
CA GLU A 2 -33.13 -4.75 41.04
C GLU A 2 -32.95 -4.57 39.53
N THR A 3 -33.28 -3.38 38.99
CA THR A 3 -32.94 -2.99 37.61
C THR A 3 -31.64 -2.19 37.59
N ASP A 4 -30.81 -2.40 36.59
CA ASP A 4 -29.60 -1.60 36.36
C ASP A 4 -29.92 -0.26 35.68
N GLU A 5 -28.88 0.47 35.24
CA GLU A 5 -28.96 1.74 34.51
C GLU A 5 -29.88 1.67 33.27
N LEU A 6 -30.04 0.47 32.68
CA LEU A 6 -30.92 0.23 31.53
C LEU A 6 -32.39 0.06 31.92
N LYS A 7 -32.74 0.22 33.21
CA LYS A 7 -34.12 0.15 33.74
C LYS A 7 -34.84 -1.16 33.34
N GLY A 8 -34.07 -2.23 33.22
CA GLY A 8 -34.56 -3.57 32.86
C GLY A 8 -34.62 -3.87 31.37
N LEU A 9 -34.24 -2.94 30.49
CA LEU A 9 -34.12 -3.18 29.05
C LEU A 9 -32.98 -4.18 28.75
N CYS A 10 -33.23 -5.11 27.83
CA CYS A 10 -32.21 -6.05 27.40
C CYS A 10 -31.28 -5.39 26.36
N GLU A 11 -29.96 -5.57 26.49
CA GLU A 11 -28.96 -5.03 25.55
C GLU A 11 -29.13 -5.57 24.12
N ASP A 12 -29.71 -6.75 23.99
CA ASP A 12 -30.02 -7.40 22.72
C ASP A 12 -31.38 -6.97 22.15
N GLY A 13 -32.10 -6.05 22.79
CA GLY A 13 -33.37 -5.53 22.29
C GLY A 13 -34.54 -6.50 22.39
N ASP A 14 -34.41 -7.59 23.15
CA ASP A 14 -35.52 -8.52 23.42
C ASP A 14 -36.63 -7.82 24.22
N THR A 15 -37.75 -7.53 23.56
CA THR A 15 -38.90 -6.83 24.13
C THR A 15 -39.78 -7.71 25.01
N ARG A 16 -39.54 -9.04 25.06
CA ARG A 16 -40.33 -10.00 25.85
C ARG A 16 -39.63 -10.41 27.14
N SER A 17 -38.35 -10.10 27.26
CA SER A 17 -37.54 -10.38 28.43
C SER A 17 -37.20 -9.11 29.19
N ILE A 18 -36.87 -9.29 30.46
CA ILE A 18 -36.40 -8.25 31.35
C ILE A 18 -35.01 -8.61 31.86
N ARG A 19 -34.14 -7.62 31.82
CA ARG A 19 -32.80 -7.65 32.41
C ARG A 19 -32.91 -7.25 33.88
N TYR A 20 -32.20 -7.94 34.77
CA TYR A 20 -32.29 -7.66 36.20
C TYR A 20 -31.03 -8.10 36.95
N ILE A 21 -30.80 -7.50 38.11
CA ILE A 21 -29.74 -7.87 39.07
C ILE A 21 -30.35 -8.79 40.14
N ASN A 22 -29.70 -9.92 40.38
CA ASN A 22 -30.03 -10.79 41.51
C ASN A 22 -28.96 -10.66 42.62
N HIS A 23 -29.36 -10.08 43.76
CA HIS A 23 -28.48 -9.90 44.91
C HIS A 23 -28.09 -11.21 45.60
N GLU A 24 -28.90 -12.28 45.49
CA GLU A 24 -28.57 -13.59 46.06
C GLU A 24 -27.41 -14.27 45.33
N ASN A 25 -27.20 -13.92 44.05
CA ASN A 25 -26.15 -14.49 43.20
C ASN A 25 -24.95 -13.54 43.03
N GLY A 26 -24.65 -12.74 44.05
CA GLY A 26 -23.49 -11.85 44.05
C GLY A 26 -23.63 -10.63 43.14
N GLY A 27 -24.86 -10.14 42.89
CA GLY A 27 -25.10 -8.90 42.15
C GLY A 27 -24.87 -9.01 40.64
N LYS A 28 -24.86 -10.24 40.09
CA LYS A 28 -24.74 -10.45 38.64
C LYS A 28 -26.03 -10.07 37.91
N VAL A 29 -25.85 -9.68 36.65
CA VAL A 29 -26.94 -9.37 35.73
C VAL A 29 -27.44 -10.65 35.06
N PHE A 30 -28.76 -10.80 35.00
CA PHE A 30 -29.46 -11.93 34.40
C PHE A 30 -30.56 -11.44 33.47
N LYS A 31 -31.07 -12.36 32.65
CA LYS A 31 -32.16 -12.13 31.70
C LYS A 31 -33.19 -13.25 31.81
N MET A 32 -34.48 -12.91 31.86
CA MET A 32 -35.57 -13.89 31.75
C MET A 32 -36.83 -13.26 31.15
N LYS A 33 -37.82 -14.07 30.76
CA LYS A 33 -39.13 -13.55 30.29
C LYS A 33 -39.79 -12.69 31.36
N ALA A 34 -40.38 -11.56 30.96
CA ALA A 34 -40.99 -10.57 31.85
C ALA A 34 -42.02 -11.19 32.81
N GLY A 35 -42.96 -11.99 32.29
CA GLY A 35 -43.95 -12.70 33.11
C GLY A 35 -43.33 -13.72 34.07
N LYS A 36 -42.17 -14.29 33.76
CA LYS A 36 -41.46 -15.21 34.67
C LYS A 36 -40.87 -14.45 35.86
N LEU A 37 -40.29 -13.27 35.62
CA LEU A 37 -39.79 -12.42 36.70
C LEU A 37 -40.94 -11.95 37.60
N TYR A 38 -42.04 -11.49 37.00
CA TYR A 38 -43.22 -11.05 37.73
C TYR A 38 -43.81 -12.17 38.60
N ARG A 39 -43.89 -13.40 38.05
CA ARG A 39 -44.31 -14.59 38.82
C ARG A 39 -43.42 -14.83 40.03
N SER A 40 -42.09 -14.73 39.88
CA SER A 40 -41.16 -14.88 41.00
C SER A 40 -41.41 -13.82 42.08
N LEU A 41 -41.56 -12.55 41.68
CA LEU A 41 -41.78 -11.44 42.61
C LEU A 41 -43.10 -11.57 43.38
N ILE A 42 -44.21 -11.87 42.71
CA ILE A 42 -45.51 -11.95 43.38
C ILE A 42 -45.54 -13.10 44.39
N LEU A 43 -44.93 -14.24 44.06
CA LEU A 43 -44.86 -15.41 44.92
C LEU A 43 -43.91 -15.26 46.12
N GLU A 44 -43.05 -14.24 46.15
CA GLU A 44 -42.28 -13.90 47.35
C GLU A 44 -43.14 -13.22 48.43
N THR A 45 -44.22 -12.56 48.04
CA THR A 45 -45.12 -11.85 48.96
C THR A 45 -46.12 -12.80 49.63
N GLU A 46 -46.51 -12.51 50.88
CA GLU A 46 -47.57 -13.28 51.55
C GLU A 46 -48.90 -13.20 50.78
N PHE A 47 -49.24 -12.02 50.25
CA PHE A 47 -50.44 -11.84 49.45
C PHE A 47 -50.43 -12.70 48.19
N GLY A 48 -49.35 -12.69 47.41
CA GLY A 48 -49.29 -13.45 46.16
C GLY A 48 -49.35 -14.96 46.35
N LYS A 49 -48.88 -15.49 47.49
CA LYS A 49 -49.04 -16.90 47.85
C LYS A 49 -50.50 -17.32 48.12
N THR A 50 -51.38 -16.36 48.44
CA THR A 50 -52.81 -16.62 48.65
C THR A 50 -53.65 -16.58 47.37
N LEU A 51 -53.07 -16.11 46.25
CA LEU A 51 -53.80 -15.97 44.99
C LEU A 51 -53.98 -17.32 44.28
N PRO A 52 -55.14 -17.57 43.65
CA PRO A 52 -55.32 -18.73 42.77
C PRO A 52 -54.37 -18.70 41.58
N GLU A 53 -53.93 -19.88 41.12
CA GLU A 53 -52.97 -20.01 40.02
C GLU A 53 -53.45 -19.34 38.72
N GLN A 54 -54.75 -19.38 38.44
CA GLN A 54 -55.35 -18.72 37.27
C GLN A 54 -55.19 -17.20 37.34
N ILE A 55 -55.34 -16.61 38.53
CA ILE A 55 -55.16 -15.17 38.75
C ILE A 55 -53.68 -14.80 38.61
N VAL A 56 -52.77 -15.60 39.16
CA VAL A 56 -51.33 -15.39 39.00
C VAL A 56 -50.94 -15.45 37.51
N THR A 57 -51.48 -16.40 36.76
CA THR A 57 -51.23 -16.54 35.32
C THR A 57 -51.70 -15.32 34.55
N TYR A 58 -52.94 -14.88 34.78
CA TYR A 58 -53.49 -13.67 34.17
C TYR A 58 -52.62 -12.43 34.46
N LEU A 59 -52.22 -12.21 35.72
CA LEU A 59 -51.37 -11.06 36.07
C LEU A 59 -49.98 -11.11 35.39
N CYS A 60 -49.42 -12.31 35.20
CA CYS A 60 -48.16 -12.47 34.47
C CYS A 60 -48.29 -12.15 32.99
N GLU A 61 -49.43 -12.49 32.39
CA GLU A 61 -49.74 -12.18 30.98
C GLU A 61 -49.94 -10.68 30.78
N GLU A 62 -50.75 -10.04 31.62
CA GLU A 62 -50.96 -8.58 31.59
C GLU A 62 -49.63 -7.83 31.77
N PHE A 63 -48.82 -8.20 32.77
CA PHE A 63 -47.51 -7.59 32.97
C PHE A 63 -46.59 -7.79 31.75
N SER A 64 -46.62 -8.96 31.12
CA SER A 64 -45.82 -9.23 29.92
C SER A 64 -46.26 -8.36 28.75
N ALA A 65 -47.56 -8.13 28.57
CA ALA A 65 -48.12 -7.27 27.54
C ALA A 65 -47.78 -5.79 27.78
N ASP A 66 -47.90 -5.30 29.01
CA ASP A 66 -47.52 -3.95 29.40
C ASP A 66 -46.01 -3.72 29.24
N TRP A 67 -45.19 -4.68 29.68
CA TRP A 67 -43.75 -4.63 29.50
C TRP A 67 -43.37 -4.58 28.02
N GLN A 68 -43.98 -5.43 27.19
CA GLN A 68 -43.73 -5.42 25.76
C GLN A 68 -44.13 -4.08 25.14
N THR A 69 -45.24 -3.49 25.57
CA THR A 69 -45.68 -2.16 25.11
C THR A 69 -44.70 -1.06 25.54
N TYR A 70 -44.28 -1.07 26.80
CA TYR A 70 -43.30 -0.13 27.34
C TYR A 70 -41.96 -0.22 26.60
N THR A 71 -41.39 -1.42 26.48
CA THR A 71 -40.11 -1.64 25.80
C THR A 71 -40.17 -1.28 24.32
N THR A 72 -41.28 -1.60 23.65
CA THR A 72 -41.52 -1.16 22.27
C THR A 72 -41.62 0.36 22.16
N GLY A 73 -42.21 1.03 23.15
CA GLY A 73 -42.28 2.50 23.22
C GLY A 73 -40.97 3.19 23.59
N GLN A 74 -40.00 2.46 24.17
CA GLN A 74 -38.63 2.93 24.40
C GLN A 74 -37.72 2.70 23.18
N LEU A 75 -38.16 1.93 22.18
CA LEU A 75 -37.43 1.87 20.92
C LEU A 75 -37.48 3.26 20.25
N PRO A 76 -36.37 3.73 19.68
CA PRO A 76 -36.35 5.02 19.00
C PRO A 76 -37.43 5.06 17.92
N LYS A 77 -38.20 6.17 17.88
CA LYS A 77 -39.25 6.45 16.89
C LYS A 77 -38.64 6.71 15.52
N ASN A 78 -38.01 5.68 14.97
CA ASN A 78 -37.33 5.77 13.71
C ASN A 78 -38.34 5.55 12.58
N ARG A 79 -38.31 6.41 11.56
CA ARG A 79 -39.08 6.19 10.34
C ARG A 79 -38.29 5.29 9.40
N LEU A 80 -38.88 4.20 8.95
CA LEU A 80 -38.31 3.36 7.90
C LEU A 80 -38.40 4.08 6.55
N CYS A 81 -37.31 4.05 5.79
CA CYS A 81 -37.24 4.42 4.39
C CYS A 81 -36.70 3.24 3.59
N VAL A 82 -37.34 2.95 2.45
CA VAL A 82 -36.84 2.00 1.44
C VAL A 82 -36.97 2.69 0.10
N ASP A 83 -35.84 3.02 -0.51
CA ASP A 83 -35.76 3.80 -1.75
C ASP A 83 -34.47 3.49 -2.52
N LYS A 84 -34.13 4.30 -3.53
CA LYS A 84 -32.89 4.17 -4.33
C LYS A 84 -31.81 5.18 -3.91
N ASN A 85 -31.94 5.82 -2.75
CA ASN A 85 -31.01 6.84 -2.28
C ASN A 85 -29.81 6.21 -1.55
N PHE A 86 -28.95 5.55 -2.33
CA PHE A 86 -27.72 4.96 -1.80
C PHE A 86 -26.70 5.99 -1.36
N GLU A 87 -26.70 7.20 -1.91
CA GLU A 87 -25.82 8.27 -1.45
C GLU A 87 -26.06 8.61 0.03
N LYS A 88 -27.34 8.78 0.42
CA LYS A 88 -27.73 9.06 1.81
C LYS A 88 -27.28 7.96 2.78
N ILE A 89 -27.50 6.74 2.32
CA ILE A 89 -26.76 5.53 2.67
C ILE A 89 -25.38 5.69 3.26
N TYR A 90 -24.47 6.19 2.41
CA TYR A 90 -23.02 6.14 2.54
C TYR A 90 -22.41 7.52 2.81
N SER A 91 -23.21 8.55 3.05
CA SER A 91 -22.71 9.88 3.40
C SER A 91 -22.58 10.04 4.92
N SER A 92 -21.36 10.34 5.41
CA SER A 92 -21.13 10.63 6.83
C SER A 92 -22.00 11.79 7.31
N SER A 93 -22.20 12.80 6.46
CA SER A 93 -23.04 13.96 6.73
C SER A 93 -24.52 13.60 6.95
N SER A 94 -25.00 12.47 6.43
CA SER A 94 -26.37 12.00 6.59
C SER A 94 -26.54 10.99 7.72
N CYS A 95 -25.46 10.33 8.15
CA CYS A 95 -25.46 9.35 9.21
C CYS A 95 -25.32 9.99 10.60
N MET A 96 -25.85 9.32 11.62
CA MET A 96 -25.67 9.69 13.01
C MET A 96 -24.48 8.93 13.59
N GLY A 97 -23.36 9.62 13.81
CA GLY A 97 -22.15 8.98 14.31
C GLY A 97 -21.46 8.09 13.27
N ASP A 98 -20.51 7.27 13.73
CA ASP A 98 -19.76 6.36 12.88
C ASP A 98 -20.45 4.99 12.76
N PHE A 99 -20.44 4.46 11.55
CA PHE A 99 -21.00 3.16 11.19
C PHE A 99 -19.89 2.13 10.92
N HIS A 100 -18.61 2.53 11.05
CA HIS A 100 -17.40 1.74 10.83
C HIS A 100 -17.42 0.97 9.50
N SER A 101 -17.75 1.69 8.43
CA SER A 101 -17.85 1.14 7.08
C SER A 101 -16.79 1.78 6.18
N CYS A 102 -15.98 0.95 5.54
CA CYS A 102 -14.94 1.35 4.56
C CYS A 102 -15.49 2.03 3.29
N MET A 103 -16.81 2.14 3.17
CA MET A 103 -17.52 2.65 1.99
C MET A 103 -18.03 4.08 2.17
N VAL A 104 -17.92 4.65 3.38
CA VAL A 104 -18.46 5.98 3.70
C VAL A 104 -17.66 7.05 2.93
N ASP A 105 -18.37 7.99 2.31
CA ASP A 105 -17.85 9.13 1.54
C ASP A 105 -16.92 8.79 0.35
N ARG A 106 -16.78 7.52 -0.04
CA ARG A 106 -15.94 7.10 -1.19
C ARG A 106 -16.65 7.16 -2.55
N LYS A 107 -17.91 7.61 -2.61
CA LYS A 107 -18.76 7.62 -3.82
C LYS A 107 -18.97 6.25 -4.50
N LEU A 108 -18.58 5.16 -3.87
CA LEU A 108 -18.73 3.80 -4.40
C LEU A 108 -20.18 3.27 -4.41
N HIS A 109 -21.15 4.10 -4.03
CA HIS A 109 -22.57 3.76 -4.02
C HIS A 109 -23.19 3.66 -5.42
N TYR A 110 -22.49 4.13 -6.47
CA TYR A 110 -22.93 3.96 -7.85
C TYR A 110 -23.05 2.49 -8.26
N PHE A 111 -22.26 1.59 -7.68
CA PHE A 111 -22.41 0.15 -7.83
C PHE A 111 -23.87 -0.29 -7.61
N TYR A 112 -24.48 0.11 -6.50
CA TYR A 112 -25.86 -0.26 -6.18
C TYR A 112 -26.91 0.47 -7.03
N THR A 113 -26.51 1.59 -7.64
CA THR A 113 -27.39 2.39 -8.48
C THR A 113 -27.46 1.82 -9.90
N ASN A 114 -26.32 1.37 -10.42
CA ASN A 114 -26.12 1.07 -11.83
C ASN A 114 -25.96 -0.43 -12.10
N SER A 115 -25.21 -1.13 -11.24
CA SER A 115 -24.72 -2.49 -11.53
C SER A 115 -25.64 -3.59 -11.03
N VAL A 116 -26.50 -3.32 -10.04
CA VAL A 116 -27.36 -4.36 -9.42
C VAL A 116 -28.78 -3.87 -9.16
N ASP A 117 -29.74 -4.79 -9.17
CA ASP A 117 -31.11 -4.50 -8.74
C ASP A 117 -31.21 -4.52 -7.19
N ALA A 118 -30.91 -3.39 -6.57
CA ALA A 118 -30.93 -3.22 -5.13
C ALA A 118 -31.78 -2.02 -4.66
N SER A 119 -32.11 -1.96 -3.38
CA SER A 119 -32.73 -0.80 -2.72
C SER A 119 -31.95 -0.43 -1.46
N ALA A 120 -31.85 0.86 -1.17
CA ALA A 120 -31.35 1.36 0.10
C ALA A 120 -32.45 1.26 1.16
N ALA A 121 -32.15 0.67 2.31
CA ALA A 121 -33.08 0.59 3.44
C ALA A 121 -32.45 1.20 4.68
N TYR A 122 -33.15 2.10 5.35
CA TYR A 122 -32.60 2.81 6.50
C TYR A 122 -33.66 3.34 7.46
N LEU A 123 -33.26 3.44 8.72
CA LEU A 123 -33.99 4.09 9.79
C LEU A 123 -33.48 5.52 9.95
N ILE A 124 -34.39 6.48 10.05
CA ILE A 124 -34.07 7.90 10.34
C ILE A 124 -34.71 8.35 11.64
N ASN A 125 -33.96 9.11 12.42
CA ASN A 125 -34.43 9.74 13.66
C ASN A 125 -35.27 11.00 13.38
N GLU A 126 -35.70 11.69 14.44
CA GLU A 126 -36.47 12.93 14.37
C GLU A 126 -35.70 14.09 13.68
N GLU A 127 -34.37 14.05 13.71
CA GLU A 127 -33.49 15.02 13.03
C GLU A 127 -33.24 14.67 11.55
N GLY A 128 -33.81 13.58 11.05
CA GLY A 128 -33.64 13.11 9.67
C GLY A 128 -32.31 12.41 9.38
N LYS A 129 -31.52 12.09 10.43
CA LYS A 129 -30.23 11.38 10.36
C LYS A 129 -30.44 9.88 10.37
N VAL A 130 -29.63 9.18 9.57
CA VAL A 130 -29.66 7.71 9.48
C VAL A 130 -29.09 7.09 10.77
N THR A 131 -29.85 6.22 11.43
CA THR A 131 -29.48 5.50 12.65
C THR A 131 -29.13 4.03 12.41
N ALA A 132 -29.72 3.43 11.37
CA ALA A 132 -29.40 2.08 10.90
C ALA A 132 -29.65 2.00 9.40
N ARG A 133 -28.88 1.17 8.70
CA ARG A 133 -28.97 0.98 7.25
C ARG A 133 -28.62 -0.45 6.81
N CYS A 134 -29.15 -0.85 5.67
CA CYS A 134 -28.69 -2.00 4.90
C CYS A 134 -29.03 -1.80 3.41
N VAL A 135 -28.46 -2.65 2.57
CA VAL A 135 -28.86 -2.81 1.16
C VAL A 135 -29.80 -4.00 1.06
N ILE A 136 -30.85 -3.88 0.27
CA ILE A 136 -31.75 -4.98 -0.09
C ILE A 136 -31.47 -5.35 -1.55
N TYR A 137 -31.10 -6.59 -1.82
CA TYR A 137 -31.11 -7.11 -3.18
C TYR A 137 -32.54 -7.50 -3.54
N ASN A 138 -33.12 -6.84 -4.54
CA ASN A 138 -34.54 -6.97 -4.86
C ASN A 138 -34.86 -8.28 -5.60
N LYS A 139 -33.86 -8.86 -6.27
CA LYS A 139 -34.00 -10.08 -7.08
C LYS A 139 -32.80 -11.00 -6.91
N VAL A 140 -32.84 -11.83 -5.86
CA VAL A 140 -31.86 -12.90 -5.63
C VAL A 140 -32.45 -14.22 -6.08
N THR A 141 -31.80 -14.91 -6.99
CA THR A 141 -32.24 -16.23 -7.50
C THR A 141 -31.49 -17.34 -6.79
N ASP A 142 -32.22 -18.33 -6.26
CA ASP A 142 -31.62 -19.55 -5.69
C ASP A 142 -31.42 -20.65 -6.74
N GLN A 143 -30.80 -21.77 -6.34
CA GLN A 143 -30.52 -22.89 -7.25
C GLN A 143 -31.77 -23.54 -7.85
N ASP A 144 -32.94 -23.38 -7.23
CA ASP A 144 -34.21 -23.94 -7.67
C ASP A 144 -35.00 -22.93 -8.53
N GLY A 145 -34.44 -21.74 -8.78
CA GLY A 145 -35.07 -20.67 -9.53
C GLY A 145 -36.04 -19.81 -8.71
N LYS A 146 -36.10 -19.98 -7.39
CA LYS A 146 -36.91 -19.13 -6.51
C LYS A 146 -36.26 -17.76 -6.38
N ILE A 147 -37.08 -16.71 -6.48
CA ILE A 147 -36.66 -15.33 -6.30
C ILE A 147 -36.91 -14.89 -4.85
N TRP A 148 -35.93 -14.19 -4.28
CA TRP A 148 -35.93 -13.68 -2.91
C TRP A 148 -35.55 -12.20 -2.90
N ARG A 149 -36.14 -11.44 -1.98
CA ARG A 149 -35.65 -10.12 -1.56
C ARG A 149 -34.83 -10.27 -0.30
N LEU A 150 -33.51 -10.13 -0.39
CA LEU A 150 -32.61 -10.36 0.74
C LEU A 150 -32.01 -9.05 1.24
N ALA A 151 -32.18 -8.78 2.54
CA ALA A 151 -31.44 -7.71 3.21
C ALA A 151 -30.01 -8.16 3.53
N GLU A 152 -29.05 -7.40 3.04
CA GLU A 152 -27.62 -7.58 3.29
C GLU A 152 -27.24 -7.12 4.70
N ARG A 153 -25.94 -7.21 5.05
CA ARG A 153 -25.40 -6.80 6.35
C ARG A 153 -25.92 -5.44 6.81
N GLN A 154 -26.31 -5.38 8.08
CA GLN A 154 -26.87 -4.19 8.68
C GLN A 154 -25.81 -3.41 9.44
N TYR A 155 -25.80 -2.10 9.25
CA TYR A 155 -24.92 -1.15 9.92
C TYR A 155 -25.77 -0.20 10.77
N ALA A 156 -25.26 0.22 11.91
CA ALA A 156 -25.93 1.14 12.80
C ALA A 156 -24.91 1.98 13.57
N THR A 157 -25.36 3.13 14.07
CA THR A 157 -24.60 4.00 14.98
C THR A 157 -24.01 3.18 16.13
N ASP A 158 -22.72 3.37 16.40
CA ASP A 158 -21.99 2.70 17.49
C ASP A 158 -22.11 1.17 17.46
N GLU A 159 -22.26 0.60 16.26
CA GLU A 159 -22.49 -0.82 16.00
C GLU A 159 -23.71 -1.45 16.71
N ASN A 160 -24.66 -0.62 17.15
CA ASN A 160 -25.74 -1.04 18.03
C ASN A 160 -26.62 -2.15 17.41
N ASN A 161 -26.55 -3.36 17.98
CA ASN A 161 -27.31 -4.51 17.52
C ASN A 161 -28.83 -4.37 17.71
N SER A 162 -29.29 -3.58 18.69
CA SER A 162 -30.71 -3.30 18.87
C SER A 162 -31.26 -2.45 17.72
N LEU A 163 -30.48 -1.48 17.21
CA LEU A 163 -30.85 -0.69 16.02
C LEU A 163 -30.86 -1.53 14.74
N LYS A 164 -29.87 -2.43 14.57
CA LYS A 164 -29.84 -3.39 13.46
C LYS A 164 -31.09 -4.29 13.46
N ARG A 165 -31.47 -4.82 14.62
CA ARG A 165 -32.70 -5.62 14.80
C ARG A 165 -33.96 -4.80 14.52
N ALA A 166 -34.03 -3.57 15.01
CA ALA A 166 -35.17 -2.68 14.76
C ALA A 166 -35.36 -2.39 13.26
N LEU A 167 -34.26 -2.24 12.50
CA LEU A 167 -34.32 -2.09 11.04
C LEU A 167 -34.93 -3.34 10.38
N ILE A 168 -34.43 -4.53 10.73
CA ILE A 168 -34.97 -5.80 10.19
C ILE A 168 -36.45 -5.96 10.54
N ASP A 169 -36.84 -5.77 11.80
CA ASP A 169 -38.23 -5.87 12.23
C ASP A 169 -39.15 -4.92 11.45
N ALA A 170 -38.69 -3.69 11.19
CA ALA A 170 -39.43 -2.72 10.39
C ALA A 170 -39.57 -3.18 8.93
N LEU A 171 -38.51 -3.75 8.34
CA LEU A 171 -38.55 -4.29 6.99
C LEU A 171 -39.48 -5.50 6.85
N ILE A 172 -39.50 -6.39 7.84
CA ILE A 172 -40.41 -7.55 7.89
C ILE A 172 -41.86 -7.08 8.01
N LYS A 173 -42.15 -6.17 8.95
CA LYS A 173 -43.50 -5.61 9.13
C LYS A 173 -43.99 -4.85 7.88
N GLY A 174 -43.08 -4.20 7.17
CA GLY A 174 -43.37 -3.53 5.89
C GLY A 174 -43.48 -4.46 4.69
N GLY A 175 -43.15 -5.76 4.83
CA GLY A 175 -43.18 -6.73 3.74
C GLY A 175 -42.14 -6.47 2.66
N HIS A 176 -41.01 -5.85 3.01
CA HIS A 176 -39.97 -5.43 2.05
C HIS A 176 -38.97 -6.54 1.73
N ILE A 177 -38.83 -7.55 2.59
CA ILE A 177 -37.82 -8.61 2.50
C ILE A 177 -38.43 -9.99 2.71
N ASP A 178 -37.77 -11.01 2.18
CA ASP A 178 -38.12 -12.44 2.34
C ASP A 178 -37.08 -13.19 3.18
N GLY A 179 -35.92 -12.57 3.42
CA GLY A 179 -34.84 -13.06 4.26
C GLY A 179 -33.81 -11.97 4.50
N TYR A 180 -32.87 -12.21 5.40
CA TYR A 180 -31.84 -11.24 5.75
C TYR A 180 -30.56 -11.92 6.24
N LYS A 181 -29.43 -11.22 6.11
CA LYS A 181 -28.16 -11.66 6.70
C LYS A 181 -28.26 -11.54 8.21
N LYS A 182 -27.98 -12.64 8.92
CA LYS A 182 -28.14 -12.76 10.37
C LYS A 182 -27.45 -11.60 11.09
N VAL A 183 -28.16 -10.95 12.00
CA VAL A 183 -27.60 -9.82 12.77
C VAL A 183 -26.37 -10.29 13.55
N GLY A 184 -25.25 -9.60 13.36
CA GLY A 184 -23.95 -9.94 13.97
C GLY A 184 -23.08 -10.90 13.14
N ALA A 185 -23.54 -11.34 11.96
CA ALA A 185 -22.67 -12.05 11.01
C ALA A 185 -21.53 -11.15 10.52
N GLY A 186 -20.35 -11.75 10.31
CA GLY A 186 -19.17 -11.03 9.82
C GLY A 186 -19.26 -10.71 8.33
N CYS A 187 -18.34 -9.84 7.87
CA CYS A 187 -18.17 -9.55 6.44
C CYS A 187 -17.71 -10.77 5.61
N GLY A 188 -17.04 -11.74 6.25
CA GLY A 188 -16.62 -12.99 5.61
C GLY A 188 -17.73 -14.02 5.42
N ASP A 189 -18.87 -13.89 6.12
CA ASP A 189 -19.91 -14.91 6.15
C ASP A 189 -20.92 -14.76 5.01
N SER A 190 -20.50 -15.03 3.77
CA SER A 190 -21.33 -14.82 2.56
C SER A 190 -22.64 -15.64 2.50
N ARG A 191 -22.75 -16.68 3.33
CA ARG A 191 -23.89 -17.63 3.37
C ARG A 191 -24.76 -17.49 4.62
N ALA A 192 -24.51 -16.52 5.49
CA ALA A 192 -25.23 -16.36 6.77
C ALA A 192 -26.62 -15.72 6.63
N PHE A 193 -27.41 -16.13 5.64
CA PHE A 193 -28.79 -15.70 5.47
C PHE A 193 -29.76 -16.57 6.27
N VAL A 194 -30.84 -15.95 6.74
CA VAL A 194 -31.99 -16.61 7.36
C VAL A 194 -33.28 -16.14 6.71
N ASP A 195 -34.33 -16.96 6.77
CA ASP A 195 -35.68 -16.55 6.38
C ASP A 195 -36.36 -15.71 7.49
N LEU A 196 -37.62 -15.33 7.26
CA LEU A 196 -38.40 -14.52 8.21
C LEU A 196 -38.74 -15.24 9.53
N GLU A 197 -38.58 -16.56 9.57
CA GLU A 197 -38.78 -17.40 10.75
C GLU A 197 -37.45 -17.74 11.45
N GLU A 198 -36.35 -17.11 11.01
CA GLU A 198 -34.97 -17.34 11.44
C GLU A 198 -34.41 -18.73 11.10
N ASN A 199 -35.02 -19.46 10.16
CA ASN A 199 -34.44 -20.70 9.66
C ASN A 199 -33.22 -20.39 8.79
N SER A 200 -32.15 -21.17 8.96
CA SER A 200 -30.91 -21.00 8.19
C SER A 200 -31.12 -21.26 6.70
N LEU A 201 -30.60 -20.36 5.86
CA LEU A 201 -30.55 -20.50 4.40
C LEU A 201 -29.12 -20.74 3.90
N SER A 202 -28.20 -21.11 4.79
CA SER A 202 -26.78 -21.31 4.47
C SER A 202 -26.47 -22.46 3.52
N ASP A 203 -27.43 -23.35 3.27
CA ASP A 203 -27.37 -24.43 2.28
C ASP A 203 -27.77 -23.95 0.87
N ARG A 204 -28.48 -22.82 0.77
CA ARG A 204 -28.91 -22.23 -0.51
C ARG A 204 -27.74 -21.61 -1.28
N LYS A 205 -27.80 -21.68 -2.59
CA LYS A 205 -26.84 -21.04 -3.51
C LYS A 205 -27.56 -19.86 -4.14
N PHE A 206 -27.15 -18.66 -3.76
CA PHE A 206 -27.78 -17.43 -4.21
C PHE A 206 -26.93 -16.73 -5.27
N ARG A 207 -27.63 -16.11 -6.22
CA ARG A 207 -27.03 -15.31 -7.29
C ARG A 207 -27.89 -14.07 -7.56
N ILE A 208 -27.23 -12.97 -7.92
CA ILE A 208 -27.83 -11.74 -8.43
C ILE A 208 -27.38 -11.48 -9.86
N GLU A 209 -28.22 -10.77 -10.62
CA GLU A 209 -27.77 -10.08 -11.83
C GLU A 209 -26.83 -8.94 -11.40
N CYS A 210 -25.70 -8.83 -12.09
CA CYS A 210 -24.67 -7.82 -11.83
C CYS A 210 -24.07 -7.41 -13.18
N ASP A 211 -24.27 -6.17 -13.57
CA ASP A 211 -23.72 -5.56 -14.78
C ASP A 211 -22.55 -4.68 -14.38
N LEU A 212 -21.33 -5.16 -14.62
CA LEU A 212 -20.11 -4.50 -14.16
C LEU A 212 -19.02 -4.63 -15.23
N ASP A 213 -18.60 -3.48 -15.74
CA ASP A 213 -17.42 -3.32 -16.59
C ASP A 213 -16.15 -3.04 -15.75
N TRP A 214 -14.97 -3.09 -16.37
CA TRP A 214 -13.69 -2.99 -15.67
C TRP A 214 -13.46 -1.66 -14.94
N ASP A 215 -13.94 -0.57 -15.53
CA ASP A 215 -13.84 0.79 -15.00
C ASP A 215 -15.08 1.21 -14.19
N ASP A 216 -16.07 0.33 -14.07
CA ASP A 216 -17.26 0.64 -13.30
C ASP A 216 -16.94 0.75 -11.81
N THR A 217 -17.72 1.62 -11.15
CA THR A 217 -17.63 1.77 -9.70
C THR A 217 -18.00 0.47 -8.98
N LEU A 218 -17.07 -0.07 -8.22
CA LEU A 218 -17.23 -1.26 -7.41
C LEU A 218 -17.34 -0.91 -5.91
N SER A 219 -18.42 -1.37 -5.29
CA SER A 219 -18.53 -1.43 -3.83
C SER A 219 -17.99 -2.76 -3.32
N TYR A 220 -17.29 -2.76 -2.18
CA TYR A 220 -16.96 -3.98 -1.45
C TYR A 220 -18.22 -4.82 -1.21
N GLN A 221 -18.18 -6.11 -1.57
CA GLN A 221 -19.30 -7.03 -1.41
C GLN A 221 -19.13 -7.99 -0.23
N ASP A 222 -20.14 -8.04 0.64
CA ASP A 222 -20.17 -8.93 1.82
C ASP A 222 -20.64 -10.36 1.49
N SER A 223 -21.54 -10.52 0.51
CA SER A 223 -22.19 -11.81 0.23
C SER A 223 -22.06 -12.25 -1.22
N PHE A 224 -22.41 -11.41 -2.18
CA PHE A 224 -22.31 -11.71 -3.61
C PHE A 224 -20.93 -11.36 -4.16
N LYS A 225 -19.93 -12.11 -3.69
CA LYS A 225 -18.51 -11.82 -3.88
C LYS A 225 -17.94 -12.34 -5.20
N TRP A 226 -18.57 -13.34 -5.81
CA TRP A 226 -17.97 -14.04 -6.94
C TRP A 226 -18.66 -13.64 -8.23
N TYR A 227 -18.02 -12.76 -8.99
CA TYR A 227 -18.54 -12.23 -10.24
C TYR A 227 -18.16 -13.11 -11.43
N ASN A 228 -19.15 -13.41 -12.27
CA ASN A 228 -18.98 -14.08 -13.54
C ASN A 228 -19.33 -13.09 -14.65
N GLU A 229 -18.30 -12.45 -15.22
CA GLU A 229 -18.39 -11.46 -16.29
C GLU A 229 -19.18 -12.00 -17.49
N SER A 230 -18.87 -13.23 -17.93
CA SER A 230 -19.53 -13.85 -19.09
C SER A 230 -21.05 -14.02 -18.95
N LYS A 231 -21.55 -14.04 -17.70
CA LYS A 231 -22.98 -14.20 -17.40
C LYS A 231 -23.62 -12.92 -16.88
N GLY A 232 -22.84 -11.90 -16.53
CA GLY A 232 -23.34 -10.70 -15.84
C GLY A 232 -24.00 -11.05 -14.51
N THR A 233 -23.36 -11.90 -13.69
CA THR A 233 -23.94 -12.34 -12.40
C THR A 233 -22.92 -12.46 -11.31
N ALA A 234 -23.30 -12.10 -10.08
CA ALA A 234 -22.50 -12.29 -8.88
C ALA A 234 -23.16 -13.31 -7.94
N ASP A 235 -22.37 -14.17 -7.30
CA ASP A 235 -22.85 -15.24 -6.43
C ASP A 235 -22.17 -15.31 -5.07
N ASN A 236 -22.79 -16.05 -4.15
CA ASN A 236 -22.31 -16.24 -2.79
C ASN A 236 -21.67 -17.61 -2.51
N TYR A 237 -21.36 -18.39 -3.56
CA TYR A 237 -20.94 -19.78 -3.46
C TYR A 237 -19.71 -20.16 -4.30
N GLY A 238 -19.02 -19.18 -4.89
CA GLY A 238 -17.70 -19.37 -5.51
C GLY A 238 -17.75 -19.87 -6.94
N SER A 239 -18.75 -19.50 -7.74
CA SER A 239 -18.80 -19.89 -9.16
C SER A 239 -18.36 -18.82 -10.15
N GLY A 240 -18.15 -17.59 -9.68
CA GLY A 240 -17.54 -16.50 -10.44
C GLY A 240 -16.01 -16.58 -10.46
N ASP A 241 -15.44 -15.97 -11.49
CA ASP A 241 -14.00 -15.97 -11.77
C ASP A 241 -13.29 -14.77 -11.13
N ILE A 242 -14.05 -13.74 -10.73
CA ILE A 242 -13.54 -12.46 -10.22
C ILE A 242 -14.10 -12.24 -8.81
N ALA A 243 -13.24 -11.84 -7.88
CA ALA A 243 -13.63 -11.52 -6.50
C ALA A 243 -13.99 -10.03 -6.36
N LEU A 244 -15.18 -9.75 -5.82
CA LEU A 244 -15.73 -8.41 -5.59
C LEU A 244 -15.59 -7.95 -4.13
N ASP A 245 -14.82 -8.67 -3.30
CA ASP A 245 -14.51 -8.27 -1.92
C ASP A 245 -13.15 -7.56 -1.82
N ILE A 246 -12.84 -6.75 -2.84
CA ILE A 246 -11.73 -5.80 -2.88
C ILE A 246 -12.20 -4.39 -2.48
N THR A 247 -11.27 -3.53 -2.05
CA THR A 247 -11.56 -2.17 -1.59
C THR A 247 -11.17 -1.09 -2.59
N ASP A 248 -10.72 -1.47 -3.77
CA ASP A 248 -10.00 -0.60 -4.71
C ASP A 248 -10.95 0.23 -5.59
N GLY A 249 -12.27 0.08 -5.40
CA GLY A 249 -13.28 0.95 -6.00
C GLY A 249 -13.61 0.66 -7.47
N SER A 250 -12.85 -0.20 -8.15
CA SER A 250 -13.11 -0.74 -9.49
C SER A 250 -12.53 -2.16 -9.62
N LEU A 251 -12.73 -2.83 -10.76
CA LEU A 251 -12.04 -4.10 -11.06
C LEU A 251 -10.58 -3.90 -11.47
N ASN A 252 -10.22 -2.69 -11.93
CA ASN A 252 -8.87 -2.34 -12.37
C ASN A 252 -7.94 -1.88 -11.24
N GLY A 253 -8.48 -1.53 -10.07
CA GLY A 253 -7.72 -0.98 -8.94
C GLY A 253 -7.96 0.52 -8.74
N GLU A 254 -7.32 1.12 -7.73
CA GLU A 254 -7.22 2.59 -7.64
C GLU A 254 -6.19 3.04 -8.68
N GLU A 255 -6.56 3.96 -9.58
CA GLU A 255 -5.64 4.54 -10.55
C GLU A 255 -4.65 5.47 -9.84
N GLU A 256 -3.35 5.29 -10.11
CA GLU A 256 -2.30 6.23 -9.73
C GLU A 256 -2.20 7.35 -10.77
N TYR A 257 -1.48 8.43 -10.46
CA TYR A 257 -1.34 9.57 -11.35
C TYR A 257 0.12 9.75 -11.73
N ASP A 258 0.41 9.61 -13.02
CA ASP A 258 1.68 10.00 -13.60
C ASP A 258 1.73 11.54 -13.63
N ASP A 259 2.50 12.13 -12.71
CA ASP A 259 2.63 13.58 -12.58
C ASP A 259 3.63 14.19 -13.56
N PHE A 260 4.49 13.37 -14.18
CA PHE A 260 5.45 13.81 -15.19
C PHE A 260 4.79 13.94 -16.56
N HIS A 261 3.98 12.96 -16.95
CA HIS A 261 3.25 12.91 -18.22
C HIS A 261 1.80 13.39 -18.15
N GLU A 262 1.31 13.69 -16.93
CA GLU A 262 -0.02 14.26 -16.66
C GLU A 262 -1.21 13.33 -17.04
N TYR A 263 -1.17 12.05 -16.66
CA TYR A 263 -2.30 11.12 -16.88
C TYR A 263 -2.45 10.06 -15.78
N ASN A 264 -3.64 9.44 -15.68
CA ASN A 264 -3.88 8.33 -14.76
C ASN A 264 -3.29 7.02 -15.29
N CYS A 265 -2.53 6.31 -14.47
CA CYS A 265 -1.93 5.02 -14.81
C CYS A 265 -2.19 3.97 -13.71
N ARG A 266 -1.72 2.75 -13.94
CA ARG A 266 -1.96 1.63 -13.02
C ARG A 266 -0.98 1.60 -11.86
N GLU A 267 0.27 1.98 -12.11
CA GLU A 267 1.37 1.91 -11.16
C GLU A 267 2.41 2.96 -11.54
N THR A 268 2.86 3.73 -10.55
CA THR A 268 3.93 4.71 -10.71
C THR A 268 5.20 4.27 -9.98
N THR A 269 6.32 4.78 -10.43
CA THR A 269 7.60 4.72 -9.72
C THR A 269 8.21 6.11 -9.61
N THR A 270 9.12 6.28 -8.66
CA THR A 270 9.79 7.55 -8.43
C THR A 270 10.88 7.77 -9.48
N VAL A 271 10.85 8.94 -10.13
CA VAL A 271 11.84 9.37 -11.12
C VAL A 271 12.33 10.79 -10.80
N TYR A 272 13.51 11.13 -11.30
CA TYR A 272 14.14 12.43 -11.08
C TYR A 272 14.40 13.18 -12.38
N TYR A 273 14.01 14.46 -12.40
CA TYR A 273 14.31 15.39 -13.49
C TYR A 273 14.82 16.72 -12.92
N HIS A 274 16.04 17.09 -13.29
CA HIS A 274 16.76 18.25 -12.78
C HIS A 274 16.80 18.32 -11.24
N GLY A 275 16.95 17.16 -10.59
CA GLY A 275 16.97 17.01 -9.13
C GLY A 275 15.61 17.15 -8.45
N GLN A 276 14.52 17.22 -9.21
CA GLN A 276 13.16 17.22 -8.70
C GLN A 276 12.52 15.83 -8.85
N GLU A 277 11.83 15.39 -7.80
CA GLU A 277 11.11 14.12 -7.72
C GLU A 277 9.75 14.20 -8.45
N TYR A 278 9.42 13.14 -9.19
CA TYR A 278 8.15 12.89 -9.88
C TYR A 278 7.71 11.43 -9.71
N TYR A 279 6.42 11.16 -9.84
CA TYR A 279 5.82 9.83 -9.93
C TYR A 279 5.43 9.55 -11.38
N CYS A 280 6.13 8.62 -12.02
CA CYS A 280 5.97 8.30 -13.44
C CYS A 280 5.43 6.89 -13.65
N ASP A 281 4.59 6.69 -14.66
CA ASP A 281 4.07 5.38 -15.05
C ASP A 281 5.21 4.40 -15.34
N VAL A 282 5.17 3.23 -14.68
CA VAL A 282 6.17 2.17 -14.84
C VAL A 282 6.26 1.64 -16.27
N GLU A 283 5.18 1.76 -17.06
CA GLU A 283 5.14 1.35 -18.47
C GLU A 283 5.65 2.45 -19.42
N ASN A 284 5.99 3.65 -18.90
CA ASN A 284 6.41 4.81 -19.69
C ASN A 284 7.72 5.43 -19.18
N LEU A 285 8.75 4.60 -18.96
CA LEU A 285 10.08 5.02 -18.49
C LEU A 285 11.10 5.25 -19.63
N GLY A 286 10.64 5.43 -20.87
CA GLY A 286 11.51 5.46 -22.05
C GLY A 286 12.48 6.65 -22.12
N GLU A 287 12.27 7.69 -21.30
CA GLU A 287 13.10 8.90 -21.21
C GLU A 287 13.97 8.93 -19.93
N PHE A 288 14.02 7.81 -19.20
CA PHE A 288 14.72 7.67 -17.94
C PHE A 288 15.74 6.53 -18.00
N THR A 289 16.92 6.81 -17.43
CA THR A 289 18.00 5.85 -17.27
C THR A 289 18.10 5.43 -15.80
N TRP A 290 18.25 4.13 -15.56
CA TRP A 290 18.44 3.57 -14.22
C TRP A 290 19.90 3.70 -13.79
N ILE A 291 20.16 4.34 -12.66
CA ILE A 291 21.50 4.45 -12.07
C ILE A 291 21.62 3.42 -10.95
N GLU A 292 22.31 2.31 -11.25
CA GLU A 292 22.49 1.17 -10.33
C GLU A 292 23.09 1.54 -8.98
N GLN A 293 23.99 2.53 -8.94
CA GLN A 293 24.66 2.94 -7.71
C GLN A 293 23.73 3.70 -6.74
N LEU A 294 22.70 4.37 -7.28
CA LEU A 294 21.73 5.14 -6.52
C LEU A 294 20.42 4.37 -6.28
N GLU A 295 20.18 3.32 -7.07
CA GLU A 295 18.89 2.62 -7.14
C GLU A 295 17.73 3.58 -7.52
N GLU A 296 18.00 4.47 -8.49
CA GLU A 296 17.08 5.55 -8.89
C GLU A 296 16.99 5.70 -10.41
N TYR A 297 15.81 6.12 -10.91
CA TYR A 297 15.62 6.55 -12.30
C TYR A 297 15.87 8.05 -12.45
N HIS A 298 16.74 8.42 -13.38
CA HIS A 298 17.05 9.81 -13.70
C HIS A 298 16.79 10.07 -15.18
N HIS A 299 16.22 11.23 -15.49
CA HIS A 299 15.93 11.60 -16.87
C HIS A 299 17.22 11.66 -17.71
N ASP A 300 17.17 11.20 -18.96
CA ASP A 300 18.35 11.06 -19.83
C ASP A 300 19.14 12.37 -20.00
N SER A 301 18.49 13.54 -19.81
CA SER A 301 19.17 14.83 -19.85
C SER A 301 20.15 15.07 -18.70
N ASP A 302 20.04 14.35 -17.60
CA ASP A 302 20.84 14.53 -16.39
C ASP A 302 21.96 13.48 -16.26
N VAL A 303 21.98 12.51 -17.18
CA VAL A 303 22.87 11.35 -17.15
C VAL A 303 23.98 11.46 -18.20
N LEU A 304 25.15 10.91 -17.89
CA LEU A 304 26.29 10.69 -18.78
C LEU A 304 26.75 9.24 -18.67
N SER A 305 27.33 8.70 -19.74
CA SER A 305 27.96 7.37 -19.72
C SER A 305 29.48 7.50 -19.63
N CYS A 306 30.11 6.73 -18.76
CA CYS A 306 31.56 6.79 -18.57
C CYS A 306 32.30 6.01 -19.66
N SER A 307 33.28 6.65 -20.32
CA SER A 307 34.09 6.02 -21.37
C SER A 307 34.98 4.88 -20.88
N GLU A 308 35.28 4.80 -19.58
CA GLU A 308 36.18 3.79 -19.00
C GLU A 308 35.50 2.53 -18.48
N CYS A 309 34.32 2.67 -17.86
CA CYS A 309 33.60 1.54 -17.25
C CYS A 309 32.22 1.28 -17.88
N GLU A 310 31.79 2.10 -18.83
CA GLU A 310 30.49 2.03 -19.50
C GLU A 310 29.28 2.20 -18.56
N GLU A 311 29.49 2.59 -17.30
CA GLU A 311 28.41 2.89 -16.35
C GLU A 311 27.87 4.30 -16.54
N ASP A 312 26.55 4.43 -16.37
CA ASP A 312 25.83 5.70 -16.36
C ASP A 312 25.93 6.40 -14.99
N PHE A 313 26.13 7.71 -15.02
CA PHE A 313 26.34 8.54 -13.83
C PHE A 313 25.73 9.94 -14.00
N LEU A 314 25.51 10.64 -12.88
CA LEU A 314 24.94 11.98 -12.90
C LEU A 314 25.93 13.03 -13.38
N LYS A 315 25.43 13.96 -14.22
CA LYS A 315 26.22 15.11 -14.71
C LYS A 315 26.81 15.97 -13.59
N GLU A 316 26.13 16.07 -12.47
CA GLU A 316 26.59 16.85 -11.32
C GLU A 316 27.77 16.20 -10.57
N ASP A 317 27.90 14.87 -10.65
CA ASP A 317 28.94 14.09 -9.98
C ASP A 317 30.18 13.83 -10.86
N LYS A 318 30.29 14.55 -11.98
CA LYS A 318 31.33 14.29 -12.97
C LYS A 318 32.74 14.64 -12.49
N TYR A 319 33.69 13.79 -12.85
CA TYR A 319 35.13 14.01 -12.67
C TYR A 319 35.78 14.34 -14.01
N TYR A 320 35.98 15.63 -14.27
CA TYR A 320 36.63 16.10 -15.50
C TYR A 320 38.15 15.88 -15.49
N SER A 321 38.72 15.45 -16.62
CA SER A 321 40.18 15.41 -16.84
C SER A 321 40.64 16.47 -17.83
N GLU A 322 41.67 17.23 -17.46
CA GLU A 322 42.35 18.15 -18.39
C GLU A 322 43.28 17.43 -19.38
N ILE A 323 43.63 16.17 -19.13
CA ILE A 323 44.56 15.40 -19.98
C ILE A 323 43.82 14.73 -21.13
N THR A 324 42.65 14.15 -20.85
CA THR A 324 41.82 13.48 -21.87
C THR A 324 40.69 14.37 -22.40
N GLU A 325 40.41 15.50 -21.75
CA GLU A 325 39.29 16.42 -22.05
C GLU A 325 37.90 15.78 -21.94
N GLU A 326 37.77 14.71 -21.13
CA GLU A 326 36.53 13.95 -20.93
C GLU A 326 36.04 13.99 -19.46
N ASP A 327 34.76 13.65 -19.28
CA ASP A 327 34.09 13.53 -17.98
C ASP A 327 33.95 12.05 -17.58
N TYR A 328 34.33 11.72 -16.33
CA TYR A 328 34.31 10.35 -15.81
C TYR A 328 33.40 10.21 -14.58
N CYS A 329 32.88 8.99 -14.36
CA CYS A 329 32.00 8.69 -13.22
C CYS A 329 32.72 8.75 -11.86
N CYS A 330 34.03 8.57 -11.83
CA CYS A 330 34.81 8.58 -10.60
C CYS A 330 36.28 8.89 -10.83
N GLU A 331 36.96 9.25 -9.75
CA GLU A 331 38.40 9.55 -9.70
C GLU A 331 39.27 8.39 -10.20
N GLU A 332 38.90 7.13 -9.95
CA GLU A 332 39.67 5.96 -10.36
C GLU A 332 39.60 5.74 -11.88
N CYS A 333 38.41 5.84 -12.47
CA CYS A 333 38.22 5.81 -13.92
C CYS A 333 39.02 6.94 -14.60
N ARG A 334 38.92 8.18 -14.08
CA ARG A 334 39.71 9.31 -14.58
C ARG A 334 41.21 9.01 -14.58
N LYS A 335 41.76 8.58 -13.44
CA LYS A 335 43.20 8.28 -13.31
C LYS A 335 43.66 7.16 -14.24
N LYS A 336 42.84 6.13 -14.40
CA LYS A 336 43.11 5.01 -15.31
C LYS A 336 43.18 5.51 -16.77
N ALA A 337 42.17 6.29 -17.21
CA ALA A 337 42.14 6.90 -18.53
C ALA A 337 43.36 7.80 -18.77
N GLU A 338 43.69 8.67 -17.82
CA GLU A 338 44.84 9.56 -17.90
C GLU A 338 46.16 8.79 -18.00
N GLN A 339 46.30 7.68 -17.27
CA GLN A 339 47.50 6.85 -17.31
C GLN A 339 47.65 6.13 -18.66
N GLU A 340 46.57 5.59 -19.21
CA GLU A 340 46.54 4.97 -20.53
C GLU A 340 46.86 6.00 -21.62
N TYR A 341 46.24 7.18 -21.55
CA TYR A 341 46.52 8.29 -22.47
C TYR A 341 47.98 8.73 -22.45
N LYS A 342 48.56 8.92 -21.25
CA LYS A 342 49.99 9.28 -21.09
C LYS A 342 50.90 8.20 -21.66
N LYS A 343 50.58 6.93 -21.45
CA LYS A 343 51.38 5.82 -21.98
C LYS A 343 51.41 5.80 -23.52
N GLU A 344 50.33 6.21 -24.16
CA GLU A 344 50.22 6.22 -25.62
C GLU A 344 50.74 7.51 -26.27
N ASN A 345 50.63 8.65 -25.58
CA ASN A 345 50.86 9.96 -26.18
C ASN A 345 52.05 10.74 -25.60
N TRP A 346 52.55 10.37 -24.41
CA TRP A 346 53.61 11.10 -23.70
C TRP A 346 54.93 10.33 -23.65
N HIS A 347 55.98 10.99 -23.18
CA HIS A 347 57.33 10.45 -23.11
C HIS A 347 57.71 10.03 -21.69
N TYR A 348 58.04 8.76 -21.49
CA TYR A 348 58.43 8.23 -20.18
C TYR A 348 59.89 8.57 -19.83
N SER A 349 60.12 8.91 -18.56
CA SER A 349 61.45 9.09 -17.95
C SER A 349 61.77 7.88 -17.05
N ASP A 350 62.80 7.12 -17.40
CA ASP A 350 63.25 5.95 -16.62
C ASP A 350 63.80 6.35 -15.24
N TYR A 351 64.37 7.55 -15.12
CA TYR A 351 64.93 8.05 -13.86
C TYR A 351 63.87 8.62 -12.93
N ASP A 352 62.94 9.42 -13.47
CA ASP A 352 61.89 10.06 -12.67
C ASP A 352 60.71 9.12 -12.41
N GLU A 353 60.61 8.03 -13.19
CA GLU A 353 59.48 7.10 -13.19
C GLU A 353 58.13 7.77 -13.52
N GLU A 354 58.17 8.83 -14.34
CA GLU A 354 57.04 9.68 -14.72
C GLU A 354 56.95 9.94 -16.23
N TYR A 355 55.79 10.42 -16.69
CA TYR A 355 55.54 10.79 -18.10
C TYR A 355 55.57 12.31 -18.28
N TYR A 356 56.14 12.75 -19.40
CA TYR A 356 56.26 14.15 -19.82
C TYR A 356 55.61 14.37 -21.18
N GLU A 357 54.81 15.42 -21.30
CA GLU A 357 54.03 15.71 -22.51
C GLU A 357 54.92 15.98 -23.73
N HIS A 358 56.02 16.71 -23.56
CA HIS A 358 56.88 17.12 -24.67
C HIS A 358 58.21 16.36 -24.70
N ALA A 359 58.63 15.94 -25.89
CA ALA A 359 59.91 15.27 -26.10
C ALA A 359 61.12 16.12 -25.66
N GLU A 360 60.97 17.44 -25.64
CA GLU A 360 62.03 18.38 -25.23
C GLU A 360 62.27 18.38 -23.71
N ASP A 361 61.32 17.87 -22.93
CA ASP A 361 61.40 17.80 -21.47
C ASP A 361 62.20 16.58 -20.98
N ILE A 362 62.50 15.64 -21.88
CA ILE A 362 63.31 14.45 -21.58
C ILE A 362 64.63 14.45 -22.35
N ILE A 363 65.67 13.92 -21.72
CA ILE A 363 66.98 13.72 -22.31
C ILE A 363 67.50 12.32 -22.01
N ILE A 364 68.35 11.81 -22.90
CA ILE A 364 68.95 10.49 -22.73
C ILE A 364 70.25 10.62 -21.95
N TYR A 365 70.37 9.84 -20.87
CA TYR A 365 71.60 9.64 -20.13
C TYR A 365 72.04 8.18 -20.21
N ARG A 366 73.31 7.95 -19.91
CA ARG A 366 73.94 6.64 -19.95
C ARG A 366 74.15 6.15 -18.53
N VAL A 367 73.58 5.00 -18.23
CA VAL A 367 73.65 4.34 -16.92
C VAL A 367 74.60 3.17 -16.98
N TRP A 368 75.60 3.13 -16.11
CA TRP A 368 76.59 2.06 -16.10
C TRP A 368 76.02 0.76 -15.53
N ASN A 369 75.99 -0.31 -16.33
CA ASN A 369 75.63 -1.64 -15.88
C ASN A 369 76.90 -2.43 -15.50
N ASN A 370 77.10 -2.62 -14.19
CA ASN A 370 78.26 -3.35 -13.65
C ASN A 370 78.31 -4.85 -14.00
N ILE A 371 77.19 -5.46 -14.37
CA ILE A 371 77.11 -6.89 -14.71
C ILE A 371 77.50 -7.10 -16.18
N LEU A 372 76.98 -6.23 -17.05
CA LEU A 372 77.23 -6.29 -18.50
C LEU A 372 78.50 -5.54 -18.90
N CYS A 373 79.05 -4.72 -18.00
CA CYS A 373 80.19 -3.83 -18.25
C CYS A 373 79.95 -2.89 -19.45
N GLU A 374 78.73 -2.38 -19.58
CA GLU A 374 78.33 -1.45 -20.65
C GLU A 374 77.38 -0.37 -20.14
N TYR A 375 77.26 0.73 -20.89
CA TYR A 375 76.28 1.77 -20.60
C TYR A 375 74.94 1.48 -21.26
N GLU A 376 73.89 1.43 -20.45
CA GLU A 376 72.51 1.40 -20.91
C GLU A 376 72.01 2.81 -21.21
N ARG A 377 71.19 2.96 -22.24
CA ARG A 377 70.52 4.24 -22.54
C ARG A 377 69.22 4.30 -21.74
N LYS A 378 69.13 5.28 -20.86
CA LYS A 378 67.92 5.59 -20.10
C LYS A 378 67.50 7.03 -20.33
N THR A 379 66.26 7.33 -20.02
CA THR A 379 65.66 8.66 -20.11
C THR A 379 65.59 9.30 -18.73
N ILE A 380 65.78 10.61 -18.69
CA ILE A 380 65.69 11.45 -17.49
C ILE A 380 65.08 12.79 -17.91
N SER A 381 64.29 13.44 -17.05
CA SER A 381 63.83 14.80 -17.33
C SER A 381 64.99 15.79 -17.40
N VAL A 382 64.84 16.83 -18.22
CA VAL A 382 65.85 17.89 -18.35
C VAL A 382 66.07 18.58 -17.00
N GLU A 383 65.03 18.76 -16.20
CA GLU A 383 65.12 19.34 -14.86
C GLU A 383 65.92 18.45 -13.90
N SER A 384 65.61 17.15 -13.81
CA SER A 384 66.36 16.22 -12.97
C SER A 384 67.82 16.06 -13.43
N ALA A 385 68.06 15.99 -14.74
CA ALA A 385 69.41 15.96 -15.29
C ALA A 385 70.22 17.21 -14.89
N GLN A 386 69.61 18.39 -14.95
CA GLN A 386 70.25 19.64 -14.55
C GLN A 386 70.60 19.66 -13.05
N ARG A 387 69.67 19.21 -12.19
CA ARG A 387 69.91 19.10 -10.74
C ARG A 387 71.06 18.15 -10.42
N LEU A 388 71.12 17.00 -11.09
CA LEU A 388 72.20 16.03 -10.87
C LEU A 388 73.56 16.51 -11.40
N LEU A 389 73.58 17.27 -12.50
CA LEU A 389 74.79 17.93 -12.99
C LEU A 389 75.34 18.93 -11.97
N GLU A 390 74.46 19.70 -11.33
CA GLU A 390 74.83 20.67 -10.29
C GLU A 390 75.30 20.01 -8.99
N ALA A 391 74.78 18.82 -8.69
CA ALA A 391 75.21 18.00 -7.55
C ALA A 391 76.48 17.18 -7.83
N GLU A 392 77.05 17.27 -9.05
CA GLU A 392 78.18 16.46 -9.52
C GLU A 392 77.91 14.94 -9.55
N GLU A 393 76.64 14.53 -9.53
CA GLU A 393 76.19 13.12 -9.61
C GLU A 393 75.98 12.65 -11.06
N LEU A 394 75.94 13.59 -12.01
CA LEU A 394 75.88 13.31 -13.44
C LEU A 394 77.06 14.02 -14.15
N HIS A 395 77.62 13.38 -15.17
CA HIS A 395 78.78 13.89 -15.89
C HIS A 395 78.47 14.13 -17.36
N LYS A 396 78.82 15.32 -17.87
CA LYS A 396 78.60 15.70 -19.27
C LYS A 396 79.91 15.66 -20.05
N LEU A 397 80.01 14.72 -21.00
CA LEU A 397 81.19 14.53 -21.87
C LEU A 397 80.75 14.46 -23.33
N ASN A 398 81.37 15.25 -24.22
CA ASN A 398 81.04 15.28 -25.66
C ASN A 398 79.53 15.43 -25.95
N GLY A 399 78.83 16.25 -25.16
CA GLY A 399 77.38 16.48 -25.30
C GLY A 399 76.49 15.32 -24.82
N LYS A 400 77.07 14.29 -24.19
CA LYS A 400 76.41 13.09 -23.68
C LYS A 400 76.45 13.09 -22.14
N LEU A 401 75.38 12.61 -21.51
CA LEU A 401 75.25 12.51 -20.05
C LEU A 401 75.55 11.09 -19.56
N TYR A 402 76.26 10.96 -18.44
CA TYR A 402 76.69 9.70 -17.83
C TYR A 402 76.47 9.74 -16.32
N ASP A 403 75.96 8.65 -15.72
CA ASP A 403 75.73 8.49 -14.27
C ASP A 403 76.99 8.17 -13.46
N GLY A 404 78.07 7.79 -14.13
CA GLY A 404 79.35 7.50 -13.52
C GLY A 404 80.43 7.44 -14.57
N ILE A 405 81.63 7.85 -14.19
CA ILE A 405 82.84 7.88 -15.02
C ILE A 405 84.04 7.43 -14.18
N ASP A 406 85.12 7.03 -14.84
CA ASP A 406 86.38 6.70 -14.16
C ASP A 406 87.00 7.98 -13.56
N GLU A 407 87.10 8.04 -12.23
CA GLU A 407 87.57 9.22 -11.50
C GLU A 407 89.04 9.56 -11.77
N GLU A 408 89.87 8.58 -12.14
CA GLU A 408 91.30 8.81 -12.41
C GLU A 408 91.52 9.43 -13.80
N THR A 409 90.71 9.04 -14.78
CA THR A 409 90.85 9.47 -16.17
C THR A 409 89.86 10.55 -16.58
N GLY A 410 88.76 10.72 -15.84
CA GLY A 410 87.64 11.59 -16.20
C GLY A 410 86.85 11.12 -17.42
N LEU A 411 87.02 9.85 -17.83
CA LEU A 411 86.40 9.25 -19.02
C LEU A 411 85.35 8.20 -18.64
N PRO A 412 84.35 7.94 -19.49
CA PRO A 412 83.41 6.82 -19.31
C PRO A 412 84.11 5.46 -19.10
N TYR A 413 83.57 4.60 -18.22
CA TYR A 413 84.21 3.33 -17.80
C TYR A 413 84.55 2.37 -18.95
N ALA A 414 83.70 2.29 -19.97
CA ALA A 414 83.98 1.60 -21.22
C ALA A 414 84.20 2.63 -22.35
N TYR A 415 85.34 3.32 -22.32
CA TYR A 415 85.71 4.22 -23.41
C TYR A 415 86.37 3.42 -24.54
N GLU A 416 85.66 3.18 -25.64
CA GLU A 416 86.32 2.72 -26.87
C GLU A 416 87.24 3.84 -27.39
N MET A 417 88.55 3.57 -27.48
CA MET A 417 89.55 4.46 -28.10
C MET A 417 89.38 4.61 -29.63
N ASN A 418 88.15 4.77 -30.14
CA ASN A 418 87.86 4.90 -31.56
C ASN A 418 87.26 6.27 -31.97
N GLU A 419 87.04 7.21 -31.03
CA GLU A 419 86.64 8.59 -31.36
C GLU A 419 87.74 9.63 -31.04
N ILE A 420 89.02 9.26 -31.18
CA ILE A 420 90.08 10.26 -31.42
C ILE A 420 90.25 10.38 -32.92
N ASN A 421 89.52 11.31 -33.54
CA ASN A 421 89.94 11.98 -34.77
C ASN A 421 89.18 13.31 -34.89
N VAL A 422 89.88 14.38 -34.49
CA VAL A 422 89.96 15.59 -35.32
C VAL A 422 91.05 15.35 -36.34
#